data_AF-A0A2B7X8I7-F1
#
_entry.id   AF-A0A2B7X8I7-F1
#
_cell.length_a   1.000
_cell.length_b   1.000
_cell.length_c   1.000
_cell.angle_alpha   90.00
_cell.angle_beta   90.00
_cell.angle_gamma   90.00
#
_symmetry.space_group_name_H-M   'P 1'
#
loop_
_entity.id
_entity.type
_entity.pdbx_description
1 polymer ?
#
loop_
_entity_poly.entity_id
_entity_poly.type
_entity_poly.pdbx_seq_one_letter_code
_entity_poly.pdbx_strand_id
1 'polypeptide(L)'
;MLYQKTFAEINERIEKFEGREKRFTEVESKLEGLEKRLTEVESKLEQLRKENASYWIRNIRYPSMQELNTDTHRFCRLGALEMRSLENEKARKAQAPNGDKPVRAENELEYEGDIVGDFAVIQFLDEHMYATGVCLKDISGRYKADFELAYGIKFEDTLNTTKKLHAYAIQVFDILASVREMRAWKGLEKQRRTIEQEAERLIERLRKGHGSRSVGWRSQGNDLFSKILDLERAFAMRGES
;
A
#
# COMPACT_ATOMS: atom_id res chain seq x y z
N MET A 1 -66.30 -53.06 4.55
CA MET A 1 -65.98 -51.95 5.48
C MET A 1 -64.49 -51.73 5.69
N LEU A 2 -63.67 -52.77 5.96
CA LEU A 2 -62.23 -52.60 6.21
C LEU A 2 -61.48 -51.85 5.07
N TYR A 3 -61.73 -52.24 3.81
CA TYR A 3 -61.11 -51.64 2.62
C TYR A 3 -61.46 -50.15 2.42
N GLN A 4 -62.69 -49.74 2.73
CA GLN A 4 -63.10 -48.34 2.62
C GLN A 4 -62.40 -47.47 3.67
N LYS A 5 -62.19 -48.01 4.88
CA LYS A 5 -61.47 -47.33 5.95
C LYS A 5 -59.99 -47.12 5.61
N THR A 6 -59.32 -48.16 5.11
CA THR A 6 -57.92 -48.06 4.67
C THR A 6 -57.73 -47.10 3.50
N PHE A 7 -58.69 -47.02 2.57
CA PHE A 7 -58.62 -46.11 1.43
C PHE A 7 -58.75 -44.64 1.86
N ALA A 8 -59.64 -44.34 2.82
CA ALA A 8 -59.77 -43.01 3.40
C ALA A 8 -58.50 -42.56 4.14
N GLU A 9 -57.88 -43.46 4.92
CA GLU A 9 -56.61 -43.19 5.62
C GLU A 9 -55.44 -42.91 4.67
N ILE A 10 -55.42 -43.59 3.50
CA ILE A 10 -54.42 -43.35 2.45
C ILE A 10 -54.62 -41.98 1.81
N ASN A 11 -55.86 -41.60 1.47
CA ASN A 11 -56.14 -40.28 0.90
C ASN A 11 -55.77 -39.14 1.84
N GLU A 12 -56.08 -39.27 3.14
CA GLU A 12 -55.69 -38.27 4.15
C GLU A 12 -54.16 -38.12 4.25
N ARG A 13 -53.41 -39.22 4.08
CA ARG A 13 -51.94 -39.18 4.02
C ARG A 13 -51.43 -38.51 2.76
N ILE A 14 -52.05 -38.76 1.60
CA ILE A 14 -51.67 -38.13 0.32
C ILE A 14 -51.86 -36.62 0.41
N GLU A 15 -53.01 -36.14 0.89
CA GLU A 15 -53.26 -34.70 1.07
C GLU A 15 -52.24 -34.04 2.02
N LYS A 16 -51.86 -34.73 3.11
CA LYS A 16 -50.80 -34.26 4.01
C LYS A 16 -49.43 -34.21 3.34
N PHE A 17 -49.13 -35.15 2.43
CA PHE A 17 -47.89 -35.17 1.67
C PHE A 17 -47.83 -34.02 0.67
N GLU A 18 -48.89 -33.80 -0.12
CA GLU A 18 -48.99 -32.67 -1.05
C GLU A 18 -48.86 -31.32 -0.32
N GLY A 19 -49.45 -31.21 0.87
CA GLY A 19 -49.30 -30.04 1.73
C GLY A 19 -47.87 -29.80 2.20
N ARG A 20 -47.11 -30.88 2.47
CA ARG A 20 -45.68 -30.78 2.81
C ARG A 20 -44.81 -30.44 1.60
N GLU A 21 -45.13 -31.00 0.44
CA GLU A 21 -44.39 -30.76 -0.80
C GLU A 21 -44.47 -29.28 -1.21
N LYS A 22 -45.67 -28.68 -1.16
CA LYS A 22 -45.84 -27.23 -1.37
C LYS A 22 -44.99 -26.40 -0.40
N ARG A 23 -44.94 -26.79 0.88
CA ARG A 23 -44.09 -26.11 1.87
C ARG A 23 -42.60 -26.26 1.57
N PHE A 24 -42.16 -27.42 1.08
CA PHE A 24 -40.77 -27.62 0.68
C PHE A 24 -40.38 -26.73 -0.50
N THR A 25 -41.20 -26.68 -1.55
CA THR A 25 -40.96 -25.77 -2.68
C THR A 25 -40.90 -24.30 -2.26
N GLU A 26 -41.72 -23.91 -1.27
CA GLU A 26 -41.69 -22.55 -0.73
C GLU A 26 -40.39 -22.27 0.06
N VAL A 27 -39.89 -23.25 0.82
CA VAL A 27 -38.61 -23.15 1.55
C VAL A 27 -37.43 -23.06 0.58
N GLU A 28 -37.40 -23.86 -0.48
CA GLU A 28 -36.36 -23.81 -1.50
C GLU A 28 -36.29 -22.43 -2.17
N SER A 29 -37.45 -21.85 -2.52
CA SER A 29 -37.49 -20.49 -3.09
C SER A 29 -36.93 -19.42 -2.13
N LYS A 30 -37.18 -19.58 -0.82
CA LYS A 30 -36.66 -18.66 0.21
C LYS A 30 -35.15 -18.82 0.37
N LEU A 31 -34.62 -20.04 0.30
CA LEU A 31 -33.18 -20.30 0.36
C LEU A 31 -32.44 -19.66 -0.83
N GLU A 32 -32.95 -19.82 -2.05
CA GLU A 32 -32.34 -19.19 -3.24
C GLU A 32 -32.34 -17.66 -3.14
N GLY A 33 -33.40 -17.08 -2.55
CA GLY A 33 -33.47 -15.65 -2.26
C GLY A 33 -32.44 -15.19 -1.22
N LEU A 34 -32.13 -16.01 -0.21
CA LEU A 34 -31.12 -15.71 0.80
C LEU A 34 -29.70 -15.78 0.23
N GLU A 35 -29.39 -16.75 -0.63
CA GLU A 35 -28.08 -16.87 -1.29
C GLU A 35 -27.75 -15.64 -2.14
N LYS A 36 -28.71 -15.17 -2.95
CA LYS A 36 -28.52 -13.94 -3.76
C LYS A 36 -28.21 -12.73 -2.89
N ARG A 37 -28.94 -12.56 -1.78
CA ARG A 37 -28.72 -11.46 -0.82
C ARG A 37 -27.36 -11.57 -0.12
N LEU A 38 -26.92 -12.78 0.23
CA LEU A 38 -25.61 -13.01 0.83
C LEU A 38 -24.50 -12.57 -0.14
N THR A 39 -24.61 -12.98 -1.40
CA THR A 39 -23.63 -12.62 -2.45
C THR A 39 -23.53 -11.11 -2.65
N GLU A 40 -24.67 -10.39 -2.64
CA GLU A 40 -24.68 -8.92 -2.69
C GLU A 40 -24.02 -8.27 -1.47
N VAL A 41 -24.25 -8.81 -0.27
CA VAL A 41 -23.64 -8.32 0.97
C VAL A 41 -22.14 -8.50 0.94
N GLU A 42 -21.63 -9.66 0.50
CA GLU A 42 -20.21 -9.92 0.34
C GLU A 42 -19.54 -8.93 -0.62
N SER A 43 -20.18 -8.66 -1.77
CA SER A 43 -19.68 -7.66 -2.72
C SER A 43 -19.63 -6.25 -2.12
N LYS A 44 -20.67 -5.84 -1.37
CA LYS A 44 -20.69 -4.53 -0.69
C LYS A 44 -19.63 -4.45 0.40
N LEU A 45 -19.40 -5.53 1.14
CA LEU A 45 -18.40 -5.59 2.19
C LEU A 45 -16.97 -5.47 1.63
N GLU A 46 -16.71 -6.09 0.49
CA GLU A 46 -15.43 -5.95 -0.22
C GLU A 46 -15.21 -4.53 -0.75
N GLN A 47 -16.26 -3.89 -1.25
CA GLN A 47 -16.20 -2.48 -1.64
C GLN A 47 -15.91 -1.57 -0.44
N LEU A 48 -16.63 -1.75 0.68
CA LEU A 48 -16.41 -0.99 1.91
C LEU A 48 -15.00 -1.19 2.48
N ARG A 49 -14.44 -2.40 2.40
CA ARG A 49 -13.05 -2.65 2.80
C ARG A 49 -12.06 -1.83 1.96
N LYS A 50 -12.26 -1.77 0.65
CA LYS A 50 -11.43 -0.97 -0.27
C LYS A 50 -11.57 0.53 0.01
N GLU A 51 -12.79 1.01 0.21
CA GLU A 51 -13.06 2.41 0.55
C GLU A 51 -12.47 2.79 1.91
N ASN A 52 -12.63 1.94 2.92
CA ASN A 52 -12.09 2.17 4.25
C ASN A 52 -10.56 2.13 4.26
N ALA A 53 -9.92 1.22 3.51
CA ALA A 53 -8.47 1.24 3.31
C ALA A 53 -8.02 2.54 2.65
N SER A 54 -8.72 3.00 1.61
CA SER A 54 -8.44 4.30 0.98
C SER A 54 -8.62 5.48 1.95
N TYR A 55 -9.59 5.40 2.85
CA TYR A 55 -9.86 6.45 3.84
C TYR A 55 -8.80 6.46 4.95
N TRP A 56 -8.42 5.29 5.46
CA TRP A 56 -7.33 5.11 6.42
C TRP A 56 -6.03 5.74 5.91
N ILE A 57 -5.68 5.46 4.66
CA ILE A 57 -4.45 5.96 4.05
C ILE A 57 -4.49 7.47 3.85
N ARG A 58 -5.65 8.02 3.47
CA ARG A 58 -5.85 9.45 3.29
C ARG A 58 -5.80 10.24 4.60
N ASN A 59 -6.28 9.66 5.71
CA ASN A 59 -6.46 10.40 6.95
C ASN A 59 -5.42 10.10 8.04
N ILE A 60 -4.73 8.96 7.96
CA ILE A 60 -3.79 8.55 9.02
C ILE A 60 -2.34 8.54 8.53
N ARG A 61 -2.09 8.21 7.25
CA ARG A 61 -0.71 8.16 6.71
C ARG A 61 -0.28 9.45 6.00
N TYR A 62 -1.22 10.15 5.36
CA TYR A 62 -0.97 11.48 4.80
C TYR A 62 -1.73 12.51 5.64
N PRO A 63 -1.08 13.17 6.62
CA PRO A 63 -1.59 14.45 7.07
C PRO A 63 -1.80 15.30 5.82
N SER A 64 -2.91 16.04 5.75
CA SER A 64 -3.09 17.01 4.65
C SER A 64 -1.80 17.84 4.54
N MET A 65 -1.36 18.22 3.33
CA MET A 65 -0.10 18.98 3.14
C MET A 65 0.03 20.22 4.07
N GLN A 66 -1.05 20.67 4.70
CA GLN A 66 -1.09 21.71 5.73
C GLN A 66 -0.54 21.28 7.11
N GLU A 67 -0.58 20.00 7.51
CA GLU A 67 -0.04 19.49 8.79
C GLU A 67 1.45 19.11 8.69
N LEU A 68 1.91 18.66 7.51
CA LEU A 68 3.35 18.53 7.17
C LEU A 68 4.09 19.89 7.15
N ASN A 69 3.36 21.00 7.19
CA ASN A 69 3.87 22.37 7.20
C ASN A 69 4.14 22.90 8.63
N THR A 70 4.08 22.06 9.66
CA THR A 70 4.57 22.46 10.98
C THR A 70 6.09 22.41 11.00
N ASP A 71 6.73 23.47 11.51
CA ASP A 71 8.20 23.53 11.60
C ASP A 71 8.78 22.32 12.37
N THR A 72 8.04 21.82 13.36
CA THR A 72 8.40 20.60 14.11
C THR A 72 8.56 19.38 13.19
N HIS A 73 7.60 19.13 12.29
CA HIS A 73 7.70 18.01 11.36
C HIS A 73 8.92 18.17 10.44
N ARG A 74 9.13 19.38 9.90
CA ARG A 74 10.30 19.67 9.06
C ARG A 74 11.62 19.43 9.80
N PHE A 75 11.75 19.89 11.05
CA PHE A 75 12.97 19.67 11.83
C PHE A 75 13.23 18.20 12.14
N CYS A 76 12.19 17.43 12.50
CA CYS A 76 12.32 15.99 12.71
C CYS A 76 12.79 15.28 11.44
N ARG A 77 12.18 15.61 10.29
CA ARG A 77 12.57 15.02 9.00
C ARG A 77 13.94 15.46 8.54
N LEU A 78 14.33 16.71 8.77
CA LEU A 78 15.68 17.19 8.50
C LEU A 78 16.72 16.38 9.29
N GLY A 79 16.46 16.12 10.57
CA GLY A 79 17.31 15.25 11.39
C GLY A 79 17.42 13.84 10.81
N ALA A 80 16.31 13.25 10.36
CA ALA A 80 16.31 11.93 9.71
C ALA A 80 17.11 11.92 8.39
N LEU A 81 16.99 12.96 7.56
CA LEU A 81 17.76 13.10 6.32
C LEU A 81 19.26 13.24 6.59
N GLU A 82 19.66 14.02 7.60
CA GLU A 82 21.08 14.16 7.96
C GLU A 82 21.66 12.83 8.46
N MET A 83 20.92 12.10 9.31
CA MET A 83 21.33 10.78 9.77
C MET A 83 21.50 9.80 8.61
N ARG A 84 20.51 9.73 7.70
CA ARG A 84 20.57 8.93 6.47
C ARG A 84 21.81 9.27 5.64
N SER A 85 22.07 10.57 5.42
CA SER A 85 23.21 11.06 4.65
C SER A 85 24.55 10.67 5.26
N LEU A 86 24.70 10.82 6.59
CA LEU A 86 25.92 10.43 7.31
C LEU A 86 26.18 8.93 7.22
N GLU A 87 25.15 8.09 7.35
CA GLU A 87 25.28 6.65 7.20
C GLU A 87 25.62 6.22 5.78
N ASN A 88 24.99 6.83 4.77
CA ASN A 88 25.34 6.59 3.37
C ASN A 88 26.77 7.04 3.07
N GLU A 89 27.25 8.12 3.68
CA GLU A 89 28.64 8.56 3.57
C GLU A 89 29.61 7.57 4.22
N LYS A 90 29.29 7.07 5.43
CA LYS A 90 30.07 6.01 6.10
C LYS A 90 30.13 4.76 5.24
N ALA A 91 29.01 4.34 4.68
CA ALA A 91 28.94 3.15 3.85
C ALA A 91 29.75 3.31 2.54
N ARG A 92 29.65 4.48 1.88
CA ARG A 92 30.50 4.83 0.72
C ARG A 92 31.99 4.78 1.05
N LYS A 93 32.39 5.31 2.22
CA LYS A 93 33.80 5.29 2.68
C LYS A 93 34.28 3.89 3.08
N ALA A 94 33.38 3.02 3.54
CA ALA A 94 33.68 1.64 3.93
C ALA A 94 33.82 0.69 2.72
N GLN A 95 33.40 1.09 1.52
CA GLN A 95 33.60 0.28 0.31
C GLN A 95 35.08 0.29 -0.11
N ALA A 96 35.72 -0.89 -0.02
CA ALA A 96 37.00 -1.19 -0.66
C ALA A 96 36.86 -1.18 -2.20
N PRO A 97 37.95 -0.97 -2.97
CA PRO A 97 37.90 -0.67 -4.42
C PRO A 97 37.42 -1.81 -5.33
N ASN A 98 36.93 -2.92 -4.78
CA ASN A 98 36.47 -4.08 -5.53
C ASN A 98 34.95 -4.01 -5.79
N GLY A 99 34.52 -3.09 -6.66
CA GLY A 99 33.34 -3.20 -7.56
C GLY A 99 31.95 -3.64 -7.02
N ASP A 100 31.78 -3.92 -5.74
CA ASP A 100 30.52 -4.43 -5.19
C ASP A 100 29.51 -3.28 -4.98
N LYS A 101 28.22 -3.60 -5.17
CA LYS A 101 27.12 -2.63 -5.05
C LYS A 101 27.19 -1.90 -3.70
N PRO A 102 26.86 -0.59 -3.66
CA PRO A 102 26.85 0.20 -2.44
C PRO A 102 26.09 -0.50 -1.32
N VAL A 103 26.78 -0.77 -0.21
CA VAL A 103 26.15 -1.14 1.06
C VAL A 103 25.31 0.09 1.44
N ARG A 104 23.99 -0.05 1.54
CA ARG A 104 23.10 1.06 1.89
C ARG A 104 23.13 1.31 3.39
N ALA A 105 22.87 2.56 3.79
CA ALA A 105 22.69 2.95 5.18
C ALA A 105 21.66 2.04 5.89
N GLU A 106 21.98 1.65 7.11
CA GLU A 106 21.07 0.97 8.04
C GLU A 106 20.42 2.04 8.92
N ASN A 107 19.37 2.69 8.42
CA ASN A 107 18.68 3.75 9.15
C ASN A 107 17.92 3.15 10.34
N GLU A 108 18.31 3.51 11.56
CA GLU A 108 17.70 3.05 12.82
C GLU A 108 16.39 3.78 13.16
N LEU A 109 16.08 4.87 12.48
CA LEU A 109 14.92 5.67 12.80
C LEU A 109 13.64 5.01 12.26
N GLU A 110 12.65 4.84 13.14
CA GLU A 110 11.27 4.38 12.86
C GLU A 110 10.48 5.29 11.90
N TYR A 111 11.14 6.15 11.13
CA TYR A 111 10.49 6.88 10.07
C TYR A 111 10.38 5.97 8.85
N GLU A 112 9.30 5.20 8.83
CA GLU A 112 8.77 4.58 7.62
C GLU A 112 8.92 5.57 6.47
N GLY A 113 9.50 5.14 5.34
CA GLY A 113 9.73 6.02 4.20
C GLY A 113 8.50 6.87 3.92
N ASP A 114 8.67 8.18 3.82
CA ASP A 114 7.60 9.09 3.44
C ASP A 114 8.18 10.04 2.41
N ILE A 115 7.98 9.66 1.15
CA ILE A 115 8.51 10.36 0.00
C ILE A 115 8.02 11.81 -0.06
N VAL A 116 6.80 12.09 0.41
CA VAL A 116 6.20 13.42 0.36
C VAL A 116 6.84 14.33 1.39
N GLY A 117 7.02 13.87 2.61
CA GLY A 117 7.70 14.63 3.66
C GLY A 117 9.17 14.89 3.34
N ASP A 118 9.90 13.86 2.89
CA ASP A 118 11.31 14.04 2.50
C ASP A 118 11.44 15.02 1.34
N PHE A 119 10.56 14.91 0.33
CA PHE A 119 10.54 15.84 -0.80
C PHE A 119 10.28 17.28 -0.33
N ALA A 120 9.29 17.49 0.54
CA ALA A 120 8.91 18.81 1.04
C ALA A 120 10.05 19.46 1.86
N VAL A 121 10.76 18.69 2.68
CA VAL A 121 11.89 19.21 3.47
C VAL A 121 13.08 19.57 2.57
N ILE A 122 13.44 18.71 1.63
CA ILE A 122 14.53 19.00 0.69
C ILE A 122 14.20 20.22 -0.18
N GLN A 123 12.95 20.34 -0.64
CA GLN A 123 12.49 21.52 -1.38
C GLN A 123 12.52 22.78 -0.51
N PHE A 124 12.08 22.70 0.74
CA PHE A 124 12.14 23.82 1.69
C PHE A 124 13.57 24.30 1.90
N LEU A 125 14.54 23.38 2.07
CA LEU A 125 15.96 23.71 2.17
C LEU A 125 16.45 24.41 0.91
N ASP A 126 16.14 23.88 -0.28
CA ASP A 126 16.49 24.53 -1.54
C ASP A 126 15.98 25.98 -1.57
N GLU A 127 14.71 26.21 -1.24
CA GLU A 127 14.08 27.53 -1.29
C GLU A 127 14.63 28.52 -0.24
N HIS A 128 14.85 28.06 1.01
CA HIS A 128 15.24 28.93 2.13
C HIS A 128 16.75 29.09 2.31
N MET A 129 17.57 28.18 1.78
CA MET A 129 19.03 28.32 1.81
C MET A 129 19.53 29.41 0.86
N TYR A 130 18.80 29.75 -0.20
CA TYR A 130 19.11 30.92 -1.03
C TYR A 130 18.90 32.24 -0.26
N ALA A 131 18.05 32.26 0.77
CA ALA A 131 17.72 33.49 1.51
C ALA A 131 18.74 33.85 2.61
N THR A 132 19.47 32.87 3.17
CA THR A 132 20.38 33.09 4.31
C THR A 132 21.85 33.25 3.94
N GLY A 133 22.22 33.10 2.66
CA GLY A 133 23.58 33.31 2.16
C GLY A 133 24.61 32.25 2.58
N VAL A 134 24.22 31.25 3.36
CA VAL A 134 25.08 30.11 3.71
C VAL A 134 25.03 29.11 2.54
N CYS A 135 26.14 29.01 1.80
CA CYS A 135 26.24 28.12 0.65
C CYS A 135 26.36 26.65 1.10
N LEU A 136 25.22 26.04 1.38
CA LEU A 136 25.09 24.61 1.70
C LEU A 136 24.51 23.81 0.52
N LYS A 137 24.80 24.25 -0.71
CA LYS A 137 24.42 23.54 -1.95
C LYS A 137 24.85 22.07 -1.92
N ASP A 138 25.96 21.78 -1.24
CA ASP A 138 26.47 20.43 -1.07
C ASP A 138 25.57 19.57 -0.17
N ILE A 139 24.85 20.14 0.80
CA ILE A 139 23.94 19.41 1.67
C ILE A 139 22.67 19.00 0.92
N SER A 140 22.03 19.94 0.22
CA SER A 140 20.84 19.61 -0.59
C SER A 140 21.17 18.60 -1.68
N GLY A 141 22.34 18.76 -2.35
CA GLY A 141 22.81 17.79 -3.34
C GLY A 141 22.97 16.38 -2.78
N ARG A 142 23.52 16.24 -1.55
CA ARG A 142 23.61 14.94 -0.86
C ARG A 142 22.23 14.37 -0.56
N TYR A 143 21.32 15.15 0.02
CA TYR A 143 19.98 14.66 0.35
C TYR A 143 19.18 14.25 -0.89
N LYS A 144 19.34 14.95 -2.02
CA LYS A 144 18.74 14.54 -3.29
C LYS A 144 19.29 13.20 -3.74
N ALA A 145 20.61 13.00 -3.72
CA ALA A 145 21.20 11.72 -4.10
C ALA A 145 20.72 10.58 -3.19
N ASP A 146 20.65 10.81 -1.88
CA ASP A 146 20.14 9.82 -0.91
C ASP A 146 18.65 9.54 -1.11
N PHE A 147 17.85 10.57 -1.44
CA PHE A 147 16.45 10.44 -1.80
C PHE A 147 16.26 9.53 -3.02
N GLU A 148 17.07 9.70 -4.08
CA GLU A 148 17.00 8.83 -5.26
C GLU A 148 17.33 7.37 -4.94
N LEU A 149 18.32 7.16 -4.09
CA LEU A 149 18.71 5.82 -3.62
C LEU A 149 17.61 5.18 -2.76
N ALA A 150 16.93 5.96 -1.94
CA ALA A 150 15.84 5.51 -1.08
C ALA A 150 14.61 5.13 -1.92
N TYR A 151 14.08 6.08 -2.68
CA TYR A 151 12.77 5.98 -3.31
C TYR A 151 12.81 5.42 -4.74
N GLY A 152 13.99 5.28 -5.36
CA GLY A 152 14.12 4.78 -6.73
C GLY A 152 13.55 5.71 -7.80
N ILE A 153 13.41 7.00 -7.47
CA ILE A 153 12.92 8.04 -8.37
C ILE A 153 13.78 9.29 -8.22
N LYS A 154 14.01 9.99 -9.34
CA LYS A 154 14.74 11.25 -9.33
C LYS A 154 13.99 12.29 -8.53
N PHE A 155 14.74 13.11 -7.79
CA PHE A 155 14.13 14.17 -6.98
C PHE A 155 13.29 15.11 -7.84
N GLU A 156 13.80 15.52 -9.00
CA GLU A 156 13.14 16.45 -9.93
C GLU A 156 11.88 15.84 -10.58
N ASP A 157 11.83 14.52 -10.73
CA ASP A 157 10.68 13.79 -11.30
C ASP A 157 9.55 13.61 -10.27
N THR A 158 9.85 13.77 -8.98
CA THR A 158 8.97 13.39 -7.87
C THR A 158 7.66 14.17 -7.89
N LEU A 159 7.71 15.50 -7.95
CA LEU A 159 6.51 16.34 -7.91
C LEU A 159 5.52 16.03 -9.05
N ASN A 160 6.05 15.83 -10.26
CA ASN A 160 5.24 15.51 -11.42
C ASN A 160 4.66 14.10 -11.36
N THR A 161 5.38 13.18 -10.72
CA THR A 161 4.96 11.79 -10.55
C THR A 161 3.90 11.69 -9.46
N THR A 162 4.17 12.18 -8.25
CA THR A 162 3.27 12.07 -7.09
C THR A 162 1.95 12.81 -7.32
N LYS A 163 1.94 13.97 -7.99
CA LYS A 163 0.70 14.70 -8.35
C LYS A 163 -0.25 13.90 -9.24
N LYS A 164 0.27 12.97 -10.05
CA LYS A 164 -0.51 12.17 -11.01
C LYS A 164 -0.94 10.83 -10.42
N LEU A 165 -0.40 10.46 -9.27
CA LEU A 165 -0.61 9.15 -8.65
C LEU A 165 -1.68 9.24 -7.55
N HIS A 166 -2.43 8.15 -7.39
CA HIS A 166 -3.28 7.96 -6.22
C HIS A 166 -2.39 7.76 -4.99
N ALA A 167 -2.85 8.17 -3.80
CA ALA A 167 -2.10 8.01 -2.53
C ALA A 167 -1.60 6.57 -2.32
N TYR A 168 -2.39 5.58 -2.74
CA TYR A 168 -2.03 4.17 -2.70
C TYR A 168 -0.77 3.80 -3.51
N ALA A 169 -0.57 4.46 -4.65
CA ALA A 169 0.61 4.27 -5.47
C ALA A 169 1.85 4.98 -4.90
N ILE A 170 1.66 6.00 -4.06
CA ILE A 170 2.75 6.70 -3.36
C ILE A 170 3.35 5.77 -2.29
N GLN A 171 2.53 4.95 -1.63
CA GLN A 171 3.01 4.00 -0.61
C GLN A 171 4.02 2.97 -1.15
N VAL A 172 4.03 2.68 -2.45
CA VAL A 172 5.04 1.79 -3.04
C VAL A 172 6.44 2.37 -2.89
N PHE A 173 6.57 3.70 -3.03
CA PHE A 173 7.84 4.40 -2.81
C PHE A 173 8.26 4.35 -1.34
N ASP A 174 7.30 4.58 -0.44
CA ASP A 174 7.48 4.53 1.01
C ASP A 174 7.94 3.14 1.49
N ILE A 175 7.32 2.08 0.97
CA ILE A 175 7.72 0.69 1.19
C ILE A 175 9.12 0.45 0.66
N LEU A 176 9.43 0.91 -0.56
CA LEU A 176 10.75 0.72 -1.15
C LEU A 176 11.85 1.34 -0.29
N ALA A 177 11.69 2.61 0.11
CA ALA A 177 12.63 3.26 1.02
C ALA A 177 12.76 2.52 2.35
N SER A 178 11.64 2.09 2.94
CA SER A 178 11.65 1.35 4.22
C SER A 178 12.39 0.01 4.12
N VAL A 179 12.19 -0.74 3.03
CA VAL A 179 12.84 -2.04 2.80
C VAL A 179 14.34 -1.87 2.57
N ARG A 180 14.75 -0.75 1.98
CA ARG A 180 16.16 -0.45 1.69
C ARG A 180 16.94 0.06 2.88
N GLU A 181 16.26 0.75 3.80
CA GLU A 181 16.92 1.50 4.88
C GLU A 181 16.75 0.84 6.26
N MET A 182 15.63 0.15 6.54
CA MET A 182 15.36 -0.33 7.90
C MET A 182 16.19 -1.56 8.28
N ARG A 183 16.79 -1.52 9.47
CA ARG A 183 17.44 -2.69 10.11
C ARG A 183 16.53 -3.87 10.39
N ALA A 184 15.21 -3.64 10.50
CA ALA A 184 14.24 -4.71 10.73
C ALA A 184 14.32 -5.83 9.67
N TRP A 185 14.96 -5.57 8.52
CA TRP A 185 15.18 -6.54 7.46
C TRP A 185 16.47 -7.36 7.59
N LYS A 186 17.29 -7.10 8.62
CA LYS A 186 18.53 -7.83 8.87
C LYS A 186 18.23 -9.26 9.28
N GLY A 187 18.77 -10.23 8.55
CA GLY A 187 18.43 -11.66 8.70
C GLY A 187 17.21 -12.09 7.88
N LEU A 188 16.53 -11.15 7.21
CA LEU A 188 15.38 -11.39 6.31
C LEU A 188 15.74 -11.07 4.84
N GLU A 189 17.00 -11.21 4.44
CA GLU A 189 17.53 -10.72 3.15
C GLU A 189 16.78 -11.26 1.92
N LYS A 190 16.29 -12.50 1.98
CA LYS A 190 15.49 -13.10 0.90
C LYS A 190 14.14 -12.40 0.75
N GLN A 191 13.45 -12.17 1.85
CA GLN A 191 12.15 -11.48 1.86
C GLN A 191 12.34 -10.00 1.48
N ARG A 192 13.34 -9.34 2.07
CA ARG A 192 13.75 -7.97 1.74
C ARG A 192 13.94 -7.79 0.23
N ARG A 193 14.76 -8.63 -0.40
CA ARG A 193 15.03 -8.57 -1.85
C ARG A 193 13.78 -8.81 -2.68
N THR A 194 12.88 -9.68 -2.24
CA THR A 194 11.64 -9.98 -2.97
C THR A 194 10.71 -8.75 -2.98
N ILE A 195 10.51 -8.13 -1.81
CA ILE A 195 9.68 -6.94 -1.66
C ILE A 195 10.32 -5.75 -2.39
N GLU A 196 11.63 -5.58 -2.29
CA GLU A 196 12.37 -4.54 -3.01
C GLU A 196 12.17 -4.66 -4.53
N GLN A 197 12.38 -5.85 -5.10
CA GLN A 197 12.20 -6.08 -6.54
C GLN A 197 10.77 -5.84 -7.00
N GLU A 198 9.78 -6.23 -6.20
CA GLU A 198 8.38 -6.04 -6.57
C GLU A 198 7.99 -4.56 -6.48
N ALA A 199 8.45 -3.85 -5.46
CA ALA A 199 8.25 -2.39 -5.35
C ALA A 199 8.90 -1.64 -6.52
N GLU A 200 10.14 -1.99 -6.91
CA GLU A 200 10.83 -1.40 -8.07
C GLU A 200 10.03 -1.62 -9.38
N ARG A 201 9.53 -2.85 -9.61
CA ARG A 201 8.70 -3.16 -10.77
C ARG A 201 7.42 -2.34 -10.80
N LEU A 202 6.76 -2.19 -9.65
CA LEU A 202 5.53 -1.43 -9.52
C LEU A 202 5.78 0.06 -9.79
N ILE A 203 6.84 0.65 -9.22
CA ILE A 203 7.24 2.05 -9.49
C ILE A 203 7.48 2.27 -10.99
N GLU A 204 8.21 1.37 -11.65
CA GLU A 204 8.48 1.49 -13.08
C GLU A 204 7.18 1.44 -13.93
N ARG A 205 6.22 0.58 -13.54
CA ARG A 205 4.90 0.53 -14.18
C ARG A 205 4.09 1.81 -13.95
N LEU A 206 4.15 2.36 -12.74
CA LEU A 206 3.50 3.61 -12.38
C LEU A 206 4.06 4.79 -13.19
N ARG A 207 5.39 4.84 -13.38
CA ARG A 207 6.07 5.88 -14.18
C ARG A 207 5.73 5.82 -15.67
N LYS A 208 5.60 4.63 -16.25
CA LYS A 208 5.30 4.44 -17.70
C LYS A 208 3.87 4.78 -18.11
N GLY A 209 3.03 5.30 -17.21
CA GLY A 209 1.74 5.86 -17.58
C GLY A 209 0.60 4.86 -17.74
N HIS A 210 0.73 3.61 -17.28
CA HIS A 210 -0.42 2.73 -17.13
C HIS A 210 -1.41 3.19 -16.03
N GLY A 211 -1.07 4.24 -15.27
CA GLY A 211 -1.90 4.81 -14.20
C GLY A 211 -2.58 6.14 -14.52
N SER A 212 -2.39 6.76 -15.70
CA SER A 212 -2.82 8.15 -15.95
C SER A 212 -4.14 8.32 -16.72
N ARG A 213 -4.99 7.29 -16.78
CA ARG A 213 -6.42 7.51 -17.06
C ARG A 213 -7.22 7.19 -15.81
N SER A 214 -7.65 8.25 -15.12
CA SER A 214 -8.51 8.26 -13.94
C SER A 214 -9.83 7.48 -14.10
N VAL A 215 -10.15 7.00 -15.31
CA VAL A 215 -11.34 6.20 -15.64
C VAL A 215 -10.99 4.70 -15.88
N GLY A 216 -9.70 4.37 -16.03
CA GLY A 216 -9.19 3.03 -16.37
C GLY A 216 -8.89 2.10 -15.20
N TRP A 217 -8.63 2.63 -14.00
CA TRP A 217 -8.32 1.83 -12.80
C TRP A 217 -9.47 0.92 -12.36
N ARG A 218 -10.70 1.23 -12.76
CA ARG A 218 -11.92 0.47 -12.45
C ARG A 218 -12.33 -0.52 -13.53
N SER A 219 -11.85 -0.36 -14.78
CA SER A 219 -12.34 -1.11 -15.94
C SER A 219 -11.38 -2.21 -16.43
N GLN A 220 -10.12 -2.19 -15.97
CA GLN A 220 -9.22 -3.34 -16.02
C GLN A 220 -9.04 -3.87 -14.60
N GLY A 221 -9.90 -4.80 -14.19
CA GLY A 221 -9.82 -5.41 -12.88
C GLY A 221 -8.43 -6.00 -12.56
N ASN A 222 -8.00 -5.77 -11.33
CA ASN A 222 -7.31 -6.73 -10.46
C ASN A 222 -5.79 -6.97 -10.53
N ASP A 223 -4.97 -6.36 -11.40
CA ASP A 223 -3.52 -6.62 -11.34
C ASP A 223 -2.74 -5.64 -10.45
N LEU A 224 -2.81 -4.32 -10.72
CA LEU A 224 -1.90 -3.37 -10.08
C LEU A 224 -2.24 -3.08 -8.62
N PHE A 225 -3.52 -2.85 -8.32
CA PHE A 225 -3.97 -2.59 -6.95
C PHE A 225 -3.77 -3.82 -6.05
N SER A 226 -4.12 -5.01 -6.54
CA SER A 226 -3.88 -6.27 -5.82
C SER A 226 -2.39 -6.50 -5.56
N LYS A 227 -1.52 -6.22 -6.54
CA LYS A 227 -0.06 -6.32 -6.35
C LYS A 227 0.48 -5.35 -5.31
N ILE A 228 -0.06 -4.14 -5.22
CA ILE A 228 0.32 -3.20 -4.16
C ILE A 228 -0.19 -3.69 -2.80
N LEU A 229 -1.41 -4.26 -2.71
CA LEU A 229 -1.90 -4.88 -1.47
C LEU A 229 -1.05 -6.08 -1.04
N ASP A 230 -0.64 -6.92 -1.99
CA ASP A 230 0.22 -8.06 -1.72
C ASP A 230 1.61 -7.59 -1.26
N LEU A 231 2.13 -6.51 -1.85
CA LEU A 231 3.36 -5.86 -1.41
C LEU A 231 3.23 -5.34 0.04
N GLU A 232 2.14 -4.65 0.37
CA GLU A 232 1.86 -4.16 1.73
C GLU A 232 1.78 -5.31 2.74
N ARG A 233 1.08 -6.40 2.41
CA ARG A 233 0.98 -7.58 3.26
C ARG A 233 2.36 -8.21 3.48
N ALA A 234 3.14 -8.39 2.41
CA ALA A 234 4.49 -8.94 2.50
C ALA A 234 5.41 -8.05 3.35
N PHE A 235 5.25 -6.73 3.26
CA PHE A 235 5.96 -5.76 4.08
C PHE A 235 5.53 -5.80 5.55
N ALA A 236 4.24 -6.02 5.84
CA ALA A 236 3.69 -6.10 7.19
C ALA A 236 4.15 -7.36 7.94
N MET A 237 4.32 -8.49 7.26
CA MET A 237 4.72 -9.77 7.88
C MET A 237 6.18 -9.81 8.40
N ARG A 238 6.93 -8.69 8.33
CA ARG A 238 8.33 -8.58 8.76
C ARG A 238 8.57 -8.81 10.27
N GLY A 239 7.51 -8.89 11.08
CA GLY A 239 7.57 -9.09 12.53
C GLY A 239 7.05 -10.44 13.04
N GLU A 240 6.64 -11.34 12.15
CA GLU A 240 6.01 -12.64 12.52
C GLU A 240 6.98 -13.84 12.38
N SER A 241 8.29 -13.60 12.31
CA SER A 241 9.32 -14.63 12.10
C SER A 241 10.10 -14.98 13.36
#